data_AF-A0A1X7VV19-F1
#
_entry.id   AF-A0A1X7VV19-F1
#
_cell.length_a   1.000
_cell.length_b   1.000
_cell.length_c   1.000
_cell.angle_alpha   90.00
_cell.angle_beta   90.00
_cell.angle_gamma   90.00
#
_symmetry.space_group_name_H-M   'P 1'
#
loop_
_entity.id
_entity.type
_entity.pdbx_description
1 polymer ?
#
loop_
_entity_poly.entity_id
_entity_poly.type
_entity_poly.pdbx_seq_one_letter_code
_entity_poly.pdbx_strand_id
1 'polypeptide(L)'
;EIKNVYCNMEELCGSGGGWTRLAYLDMTDSTQNCPPGFRLYQSGGVRACGRATSSGGSCTSVQFPSNGISYSQVCGRVVGYQYATPDAAYPGNYSGETYGSVIRPNYNDINSYYVDGVSITRGSPRQHVWTLMAGLLESSNFTLFNDGRYLCPCSQGSPQNSTLQSFIGNDYFCESGNPSTDGSVQYILYSSDPLWDGKGCGSLEGVCCAAPGLPWFNKMLNTTTTDYLELRVCADQGTQDEDVPVSYYELYVK
;
A
#
# COMPACT_ATOMS: atom_id res chain seq x y z
N GLU A 1 5.43 -4.40 -34.41
CA GLU A 1 6.13 -3.63 -33.37
C GLU A 1 6.80 -4.65 -32.44
N ILE A 2 8.13 -4.59 -32.27
CA ILE A 2 8.84 -5.52 -31.38
C ILE A 2 8.78 -4.93 -29.98
N LYS A 3 8.04 -5.58 -29.07
CA LYS A 3 8.02 -5.23 -27.66
C LYS A 3 9.09 -6.05 -26.95
N ASN A 4 10.10 -5.39 -26.40
CA ASN A 4 11.08 -6.00 -25.52
C ASN A 4 10.55 -5.94 -24.09
N VAL A 5 10.58 -7.06 -23.38
CA VAL A 5 10.16 -7.15 -21.98
C VAL A 5 11.31 -7.70 -21.15
N TYR A 6 11.44 -7.22 -19.92
CA TYR A 6 12.44 -7.73 -18.98
C TYR A 6 11.91 -9.02 -18.35
N CYS A 7 12.72 -10.07 -18.38
CA CYS A 7 12.45 -11.34 -17.70
C CYS A 7 13.52 -11.58 -16.63
N ASN A 8 13.11 -11.76 -15.39
CA ASN A 8 13.98 -12.28 -14.35
C ASN A 8 14.07 -13.81 -14.50
N MET A 9 15.28 -14.29 -14.73
CA MET A 9 15.57 -15.72 -14.92
C MET A 9 16.12 -16.39 -13.65
N GLU A 10 16.32 -15.61 -12.58
CA GLU A 10 16.71 -16.11 -11.26
C GLU A 10 15.48 -16.42 -10.39
N GLU A 11 15.72 -16.91 -9.18
CA GLU A 11 14.67 -17.16 -8.21
C GLU A 11 14.02 -15.84 -7.76
N LEU A 12 12.69 -15.82 -7.71
CA LEU A 12 11.90 -14.70 -7.22
C LEU A 12 10.63 -15.23 -6.54
N CYS A 13 10.30 -14.69 -5.37
CA CYS A 13 9.15 -15.12 -4.56
C CYS A 13 9.11 -16.65 -4.28
N GLY A 14 10.28 -17.28 -4.10
CA GLY A 14 10.38 -18.73 -3.83
C GLY A 14 10.09 -19.62 -5.04
N SER A 15 9.99 -19.05 -6.24
CA SER A 15 9.84 -19.77 -7.51
C SER A 15 11.05 -19.50 -8.39
N GLY A 16 11.52 -20.50 -9.14
CA GLY A 16 12.57 -20.32 -10.14
C GLY A 16 12.20 -19.28 -11.22
N GLY A 17 13.14 -19.01 -12.13
CA GLY A 17 13.01 -17.96 -13.15
C GLY A 17 11.81 -18.05 -14.11
N GLY A 18 11.80 -17.11 -15.06
CA GLY A 18 10.70 -16.94 -16.02
C GLY A 18 9.68 -15.89 -15.62
N TRP A 19 10.06 -15.00 -14.71
CA TRP A 19 9.21 -13.90 -14.22
C TRP A 19 9.28 -12.72 -15.18
N THR A 20 8.14 -12.34 -15.74
CA THR A 20 8.06 -11.19 -16.65
C THR A 20 7.70 -9.94 -15.87
N ARG A 21 8.51 -8.87 -15.95
CA ARG A 21 8.22 -7.59 -15.29
C ARG A 21 7.18 -6.79 -16.08
N LEU A 22 6.05 -6.49 -15.45
CA LEU A 22 4.99 -5.64 -16.03
C LEU A 22 5.11 -4.18 -15.61
N ALA A 23 5.65 -3.92 -14.42
CA ALA A 23 5.74 -2.57 -13.87
C ALA A 23 7.09 -2.35 -13.19
N TYR A 24 7.62 -1.13 -13.33
CA TYR A 24 8.84 -0.69 -12.67
C TYR A 24 8.78 0.82 -12.46
N LEU A 25 9.11 1.26 -11.25
CA LEU A 25 9.39 2.65 -10.91
C LEU A 25 10.51 2.65 -9.88
N ASP A 26 11.48 3.54 -10.06
CA ASP A 26 12.52 3.84 -9.10
C ASP A 26 12.79 5.34 -9.12
N MET A 27 12.25 6.04 -8.12
CA MET A 27 12.36 7.50 -8.00
C MET A 27 13.72 7.96 -7.46
N THR A 28 14.62 7.04 -7.08
CA THR A 28 16.03 7.37 -6.81
C THR A 28 16.76 7.71 -8.11
N ASP A 29 16.30 7.15 -9.25
CA ASP A 29 16.68 7.60 -10.57
C ASP A 29 16.03 8.95 -10.87
N SER A 30 16.85 10.00 -10.86
CA SER A 30 16.44 11.38 -11.16
C SER A 30 15.79 11.56 -12.54
N THR A 31 15.97 10.62 -13.47
CA THR A 31 15.40 10.67 -14.82
C THR A 31 13.97 10.12 -14.88
N GLN A 32 13.56 9.33 -13.89
CA GLN A 32 12.20 8.82 -13.80
C GLN A 32 11.23 9.88 -13.26
N ASN A 33 10.00 9.85 -13.76
CA ASN A 33 8.93 10.75 -13.37
C ASN A 33 7.76 9.95 -12.82
N CYS A 34 6.92 10.61 -12.02
CA CYS A 34 5.69 9.98 -11.55
C CYS A 34 4.79 9.56 -12.71
N PRO A 35 4.09 8.42 -12.59
CA PRO A 35 3.14 7.99 -13.61
C PRO A 35 2.05 9.05 -13.85
N PRO A 36 1.42 9.08 -15.03
CA PRO A 36 0.36 10.03 -15.32
C PRO A 36 -0.73 10.04 -14.24
N GLY A 37 -1.11 11.24 -13.79
CA GLY A 37 -2.11 11.45 -12.73
C GLY A 37 -1.54 11.49 -11.32
N PHE A 38 -0.35 10.95 -11.07
CA PHE A 38 0.30 11.04 -9.77
C PHE A 38 1.01 12.38 -9.58
N ARG A 39 1.06 12.85 -8.33
CA ARG A 39 1.82 14.06 -7.97
C ARG A 39 3.18 13.70 -7.40
N LEU A 40 4.18 14.54 -7.68
CA LEU A 40 5.51 14.41 -7.10
C LEU A 40 5.53 14.96 -5.67
N TYR A 41 6.00 14.13 -4.75
CA TYR A 41 6.54 14.53 -3.46
C TYR A 41 8.05 14.66 -3.55
N GLN A 42 8.60 15.73 -3.00
CA GLN A 42 10.04 15.94 -2.91
C GLN A 42 10.39 16.64 -1.60
N SER A 43 10.84 15.87 -0.61
CA SER A 43 11.23 16.37 0.71
C SER A 43 12.21 15.39 1.37
N GLY A 44 13.08 15.87 2.26
CA GLY A 44 14.01 15.00 3.00
C GLY A 44 14.99 14.21 2.13
N GLY A 45 15.26 14.65 0.90
CA GLY A 45 16.05 13.90 -0.09
C GLY A 45 15.31 12.77 -0.80
N VAL A 46 14.04 12.54 -0.48
CA VAL A 46 13.18 11.52 -1.07
C VAL A 46 12.33 12.12 -2.19
N ARG A 47 12.21 11.39 -3.30
CA ARG A 47 11.21 11.61 -4.36
C ARG A 47 10.21 10.47 -4.35
N ALA A 48 8.92 10.78 -4.37
CA ALA A 48 7.86 9.77 -4.35
C ALA A 48 6.61 10.27 -5.08
N CYS A 49 5.70 9.36 -5.41
CA CYS A 49 4.52 9.62 -6.24
C CYS A 49 3.26 9.35 -5.44
N GLY A 50 2.56 10.42 -5.06
CA GLY A 50 1.31 10.37 -4.29
C GLY A 50 0.08 10.60 -5.17
N ARG A 51 -1.09 10.63 -4.52
CA ARG A 51 -2.37 10.85 -5.21
C ARG A 51 -2.45 12.23 -5.86
N ALA A 52 -3.24 12.35 -6.91
CA ALA A 52 -3.72 13.64 -7.40
C ALA A 52 -4.36 14.43 -6.24
N THR A 53 -4.16 15.74 -6.19
CA THR A 53 -4.70 16.59 -5.12
C THR A 53 -6.21 16.44 -5.01
N SER A 54 -6.67 16.10 -3.81
CA SER A 54 -8.08 15.93 -3.46
C SER A 54 -8.37 16.51 -2.07
N SER A 55 -9.58 17.05 -1.90
CA SER A 55 -10.09 17.53 -0.61
C SER A 55 -10.81 16.46 0.22
N GLY A 56 -10.91 15.23 -0.29
CA GLY A 56 -11.50 14.08 0.41
C GLY A 56 -10.94 12.75 -0.12
N GLY A 57 -11.54 11.65 0.33
CA GLY A 57 -11.13 10.30 -0.05
C GLY A 57 -11.07 10.07 -1.56
N SER A 58 -10.00 9.43 -2.01
CA SER A 58 -9.74 9.22 -3.44
C SER A 58 -8.67 8.15 -3.66
N CYS A 59 -8.60 7.67 -4.91
CA CYS A 59 -7.48 6.87 -5.39
C CYS A 59 -6.93 7.48 -6.67
N THR A 60 -5.61 7.38 -6.86
CA THR A 60 -4.94 7.61 -8.14
C THR A 60 -4.32 6.30 -8.61
N SER A 61 -4.54 5.93 -9.86
CA SER A 61 -4.12 4.63 -10.37
C SER A 61 -3.36 4.67 -11.69
N VAL A 62 -2.58 3.62 -11.90
CA VAL A 62 -1.89 3.33 -13.16
C VAL A 62 -2.08 1.85 -13.49
N GLN A 63 -2.38 1.57 -14.76
CA GLN A 63 -2.57 0.21 -15.27
C GLN A 63 -1.37 -0.23 -16.09
N PHE A 64 -1.00 -1.49 -15.93
CA PHE A 64 0.12 -2.15 -16.58
C PHE A 64 -0.42 -3.32 -17.41
N PRO A 65 -0.54 -3.15 -18.74
CA PRO A 65 -1.07 -4.21 -19.59
C PRO A 65 -0.12 -5.41 -19.61
N SER A 66 -0.67 -6.62 -19.49
CA SER A 66 0.07 -7.88 -19.67
C SER A 66 0.60 -8.06 -21.10
N ASN A 67 0.01 -7.33 -22.07
CA ASN A 67 0.26 -7.49 -23.50
C ASN A 67 0.04 -8.93 -24.01
N GLY A 68 -0.96 -9.63 -23.44
CA GLY A 68 -1.30 -11.00 -23.84
C GLY A 68 -0.46 -12.08 -23.17
N ILE A 69 0.45 -11.71 -22.26
CA ILE A 69 1.17 -12.65 -21.43
C ILE A 69 0.18 -13.29 -20.45
N SER A 70 0.09 -14.61 -20.52
CA SER A 70 -0.75 -15.42 -19.65
C SER A 70 0.00 -15.72 -18.37
N TYR A 71 -0.62 -15.50 -17.21
CA TYR A 71 0.01 -15.68 -15.90
C TYR A 71 -0.97 -16.18 -14.85
N SER A 72 -0.44 -16.83 -13.83
CA SER A 72 -1.17 -17.36 -12.66
C SER A 72 -0.52 -16.96 -11.33
N GLN A 73 0.63 -16.29 -11.36
CA GLN A 73 1.33 -15.79 -10.18
C GLN A 73 1.66 -14.31 -10.35
N VAL A 74 1.59 -13.57 -9.25
CA VAL A 74 2.05 -12.19 -9.18
C VAL A 74 3.04 -12.07 -8.03
N CYS A 75 4.24 -11.58 -8.33
CA CYS A 75 5.24 -11.28 -7.31
C CYS A 75 5.61 -9.81 -7.41
N GLY A 76 5.73 -9.13 -6.28
CA GLY A 76 6.08 -7.72 -6.32
C GLY A 76 6.59 -7.17 -5.02
N ARG A 77 7.20 -6.00 -5.14
CA ARG A 77 7.71 -5.19 -4.04
C ARG A 77 7.32 -3.74 -4.29
N VAL A 78 6.92 -3.04 -3.24
CA VAL A 78 6.59 -1.61 -3.27
C VAL A 78 7.26 -0.96 -2.07
N VAL A 79 7.81 0.24 -2.25
CA VAL A 79 8.30 1.08 -1.16
C VAL A 79 7.53 2.38 -1.18
N GLY A 80 6.85 2.67 -0.07
CA GLY A 80 6.08 3.87 0.15
C GLY A 80 6.63 4.72 1.28
N TYR A 81 5.98 5.85 1.53
CA TYR A 81 6.23 6.69 2.68
C TYR A 81 4.90 7.15 3.25
N GLN A 82 4.84 7.30 4.56
CA GLN A 82 3.70 7.92 5.22
C GLN A 82 3.75 9.43 4.98
N TYR A 83 2.64 10.02 4.54
CA TYR A 83 2.43 11.46 4.63
C TYR A 83 1.31 11.75 5.62
N ALA A 84 1.64 12.52 6.67
CA ALA A 84 0.71 12.97 7.69
C ALA A 84 0.01 11.82 8.44
N THR A 85 -1.31 11.67 8.35
CA THR A 85 -2.10 10.81 9.27
C THR A 85 -2.82 9.59 8.67
N PRO A 86 -2.21 8.78 7.76
CA PRO A 86 -2.89 7.62 7.20
C PRO A 86 -3.35 6.64 8.29
N ASP A 87 -4.49 6.01 8.11
CA ASP A 87 -5.12 5.20 9.15
C ASP A 87 -5.37 3.73 8.77
N ALA A 88 -4.53 3.21 7.87
CA ALA A 88 -4.53 1.85 7.35
C ALA A 88 -5.86 1.43 6.72
N ALA A 89 -6.67 0.63 7.40
CA ALA A 89 -7.98 0.17 6.94
C ALA A 89 -9.03 0.50 8.02
N TYR A 90 -9.09 1.76 8.43
CA TYR A 90 -10.12 2.24 9.34
C TYR A 90 -11.51 2.18 8.66
N PRO A 91 -12.53 1.58 9.28
CA PRO A 91 -13.83 1.39 8.63
C PRO A 91 -14.81 2.56 8.79
N GLY A 92 -14.54 3.48 9.71
CA GLY A 92 -15.57 4.28 10.37
C GLY A 92 -15.64 5.75 9.95
N ASN A 93 -16.32 6.55 10.77
CA ASN A 93 -16.21 8.01 10.76
C ASN A 93 -15.25 8.46 11.87
N TYR A 94 -14.45 9.50 11.63
CA TYR A 94 -13.41 9.94 12.57
C TYR A 94 -13.93 10.54 13.90
N SER A 95 -15.23 10.83 14.02
CA SER A 95 -15.75 11.60 15.16
C SER A 95 -16.87 10.89 15.94
N GLY A 96 -16.69 10.79 17.26
CA GLY A 96 -17.77 10.53 18.21
C GLY A 96 -18.30 9.09 18.26
N GLU A 97 -17.60 8.15 17.63
CA GLU A 97 -18.02 6.75 17.57
C GLU A 97 -17.09 5.80 18.30
N THR A 98 -17.68 4.75 18.86
CA THR A 98 -16.97 3.54 19.26
C THR A 98 -16.45 2.85 18.00
N TYR A 99 -15.21 2.36 18.04
CA TYR A 99 -14.60 1.64 16.93
C TYR A 99 -15.53 0.57 16.34
N GLY A 100 -15.64 0.54 15.01
CA GLY A 100 -16.42 -0.47 14.29
C GLY A 100 -17.95 -0.36 14.45
N SER A 101 -18.46 0.63 15.20
CA SER A 101 -19.90 0.85 15.32
C SER A 101 -20.52 1.43 14.03
N VAL A 102 -19.68 2.03 13.18
CA VAL A 102 -20.03 2.45 11.82
C VAL A 102 -19.02 1.84 10.86
N ILE A 103 -19.52 1.28 9.76
CA ILE A 103 -18.69 0.83 8.62
C ILE A 103 -19.18 1.57 7.40
N ARG A 104 -18.32 2.41 6.80
CA ARG A 104 -18.66 3.20 5.62
C ARG A 104 -18.81 2.29 4.39
N PRO A 105 -19.71 2.60 3.44
CA PRO A 105 -19.85 1.80 2.23
C PRO A 105 -18.56 1.69 1.40
N ASN A 106 -17.73 2.73 1.34
CA ASN A 106 -16.45 2.69 0.62
C ASN A 106 -15.48 1.66 1.19
N TYR A 107 -15.61 1.34 2.49
CA TYR A 107 -14.73 0.41 3.16
C TYR A 107 -14.77 -0.99 2.56
N ASN A 108 -15.94 -1.46 2.12
CA ASN A 108 -16.10 -2.81 1.56
C ASN A 108 -16.17 -2.84 0.03
N ASP A 109 -15.77 -1.76 -0.64
CA ASP A 109 -15.79 -1.67 -2.10
C ASP A 109 -14.36 -1.60 -2.65
N ILE A 110 -13.94 -2.68 -3.31
CA ILE A 110 -12.65 -2.75 -3.99
C ILE A 110 -12.46 -1.64 -5.03
N ASN A 111 -13.55 -1.04 -5.54
CA ASN A 111 -13.48 0.07 -6.48
C ASN A 111 -13.35 1.44 -5.83
N SER A 112 -13.52 1.51 -4.51
CA SER A 112 -13.40 2.74 -3.75
C SER A 112 -12.01 2.89 -3.12
N TYR A 113 -11.85 3.92 -2.30
CA TYR A 113 -10.69 4.20 -1.44
C TYR A 113 -10.85 3.44 -0.12
N TYR A 114 -10.83 2.12 -0.18
CA TYR A 114 -11.07 1.28 1.00
C TYR A 114 -9.88 1.21 1.98
N VAL A 115 -8.75 1.78 1.59
CA VAL A 115 -7.47 1.69 2.28
C VAL A 115 -6.67 2.97 2.12
N ASP A 116 -5.95 3.31 3.18
CA ASP A 116 -4.87 4.27 3.23
C ASP A 116 -3.56 3.56 2.89
N GLY A 117 -3.16 3.65 1.63
CA GLY A 117 -2.02 2.88 1.11
C GLY A 117 -2.12 2.52 -0.36
N VAL A 118 -1.52 1.38 -0.71
CA VAL A 118 -1.44 0.86 -2.07
C VAL A 118 -2.35 -0.36 -2.22
N SER A 119 -3.25 -0.32 -3.22
CA SER A 119 -4.06 -1.45 -3.66
C SER A 119 -3.53 -1.96 -4.99
N ILE A 120 -3.02 -3.19 -5.00
CA ILE A 120 -2.66 -3.91 -6.23
C ILE A 120 -3.83 -4.79 -6.63
N THR A 121 -4.33 -4.58 -7.85
CA THR A 121 -5.49 -5.30 -8.37
C THR A 121 -5.27 -5.75 -9.81
N ARG A 122 -6.20 -6.54 -10.34
CA ARG A 122 -6.18 -6.97 -11.74
C ARG A 122 -7.56 -6.97 -12.38
N GLY A 123 -7.56 -6.78 -13.70
CA GLY A 123 -8.72 -7.04 -14.56
C GLY A 123 -9.93 -6.13 -14.34
N SER A 124 -10.96 -6.38 -15.13
CA SER A 124 -12.25 -5.71 -15.07
C SER A 124 -13.37 -6.75 -15.24
N PRO A 125 -14.16 -7.09 -14.21
CA PRO A 125 -14.22 -6.44 -12.89
C PRO A 125 -12.93 -6.58 -12.08
N ARG A 126 -12.66 -5.57 -11.25
CA ARG A 126 -11.46 -5.48 -10.42
C ARG A 126 -11.41 -6.64 -9.43
N GLN A 127 -10.27 -7.32 -9.39
CA GLN A 127 -9.97 -8.41 -8.46
C GLN A 127 -8.74 -8.07 -7.63
N HIS A 128 -8.77 -8.42 -6.34
CA HIS A 128 -7.68 -8.14 -5.41
C HIS A 128 -6.45 -9.01 -5.71
N VAL A 129 -5.26 -8.42 -5.56
CA VAL A 129 -3.97 -9.13 -5.61
C VAL A 129 -3.24 -8.95 -4.28
N TRP A 130 -3.03 -7.70 -3.86
CA TRP A 130 -2.34 -7.38 -2.59
C TRP A 130 -2.73 -5.99 -2.10
N THR A 131 -2.73 -5.78 -0.78
CA THR A 131 -2.87 -4.45 -0.17
C THR A 131 -1.63 -4.10 0.65
N LEU A 132 -1.09 -2.89 0.51
CA LEU A 132 -0.03 -2.38 1.38
C LEU A 132 -0.58 -1.15 2.12
N MET A 133 -0.70 -1.23 3.43
CA MET A 133 -1.41 -0.26 4.27
C MET A 133 -0.42 0.63 5.03
N ALA A 134 -0.71 1.92 5.15
CA ALA A 134 0.06 2.83 5.99
C ALA A 134 -0.71 3.11 7.28
N GLY A 135 -0.16 2.73 8.43
CA GLY A 135 -0.70 3.05 9.75
C GLY A 135 -0.27 4.44 10.23
N LEU A 136 -0.94 4.93 11.28
CA LEU A 136 -0.72 6.29 11.78
C LEU A 136 0.56 6.44 12.61
N LEU A 137 0.83 5.46 13.47
CA LEU A 137 1.90 5.45 14.47
C LEU A 137 2.45 4.03 14.64
N GLU A 138 3.76 3.89 14.81
CA GLU A 138 4.41 2.58 15.00
C GLU A 138 4.74 2.24 16.47
N SER A 139 4.82 3.25 17.34
CA SER A 139 5.30 3.09 18.72
C SER A 139 4.33 3.55 19.81
N SER A 140 3.19 4.13 19.44
CA SER A 140 2.20 4.64 20.40
C SER A 140 0.79 4.69 19.80
N ASN A 141 -0.21 4.92 20.65
CA ASN A 141 -1.56 5.26 20.20
C ASN A 141 -1.67 6.77 19.97
N PHE A 142 -2.59 7.17 19.11
CA PHE A 142 -2.84 8.58 18.85
C PHE A 142 -3.35 9.30 20.11
N THR A 143 -2.80 10.48 20.40
CA THR A 143 -3.11 11.25 21.62
C THR A 143 -4.60 11.51 21.85
N LEU A 144 -5.37 11.72 20.77
CA LEU A 144 -6.81 11.97 20.86
C LEU A 144 -7.63 10.69 21.07
N PHE A 145 -7.10 9.54 20.66
CA PHE A 145 -7.79 8.25 20.69
C PHE A 145 -6.83 7.14 21.12
N ASN A 146 -6.87 6.81 22.42
CA ASN A 146 -5.98 5.81 23.02
C ASN A 146 -6.52 4.37 22.93
N ASP A 147 -7.01 3.97 21.76
CA ASP A 147 -7.60 2.64 21.54
C ASP A 147 -7.06 1.91 20.29
N GLY A 148 -5.97 2.41 19.71
CA GLY A 148 -5.26 1.76 18.61
C GLY A 148 -6.01 1.76 17.27
N ARG A 149 -7.13 2.48 17.15
CA ARG A 149 -8.01 2.41 15.97
C ARG A 149 -7.40 2.83 14.63
N TYR A 150 -6.28 3.54 14.64
CA TYR A 150 -5.57 4.01 13.44
C TYR A 150 -4.23 3.30 13.22
N LEU A 151 -3.97 2.26 14.00
CA LEU A 151 -2.80 1.41 13.83
C LEU A 151 -3.05 0.37 12.74
N CYS A 152 -1.97 -0.14 12.18
CA CYS A 152 -2.00 -1.29 11.30
C CYS A 152 -2.79 -2.47 11.86
N PRO A 153 -3.53 -3.24 11.03
CA PRO A 153 -4.34 -4.38 11.50
C PRO A 153 -3.53 -5.44 12.25
N CYS A 154 -2.26 -5.63 11.89
CA CYS A 154 -1.34 -6.57 12.53
C CYS A 154 -0.70 -6.04 13.82
N SER A 155 -0.82 -4.73 14.12
CA SER A 155 -0.15 -4.11 15.26
C SER A 155 -0.78 -4.51 16.59
N GLN A 156 0.05 -4.59 17.63
CA GLN A 156 -0.40 -4.89 18.98
C GLN A 156 -1.42 -3.85 19.46
N GLY A 157 -2.60 -4.32 19.87
CA GLY A 157 -3.67 -3.44 20.37
C GLY A 157 -4.53 -2.81 19.27
N SER A 158 -4.26 -3.07 17.98
CA SER A 158 -5.12 -2.61 16.90
C SER A 158 -6.44 -3.39 16.87
N PRO A 159 -7.60 -2.72 16.81
CA PRO A 159 -8.88 -3.37 16.59
C PRO A 159 -9.15 -3.66 15.11
N GLN A 160 -8.33 -3.16 14.18
CA GLN A 160 -8.60 -3.25 12.73
C GLN A 160 -8.59 -4.65 12.15
N ASN A 161 -7.88 -5.60 12.78
CA ASN A 161 -7.92 -7.00 12.36
C ASN A 161 -9.34 -7.59 12.40
N SER A 162 -10.22 -7.09 13.26
CA SER A 162 -11.59 -7.59 13.42
C SER A 162 -12.56 -7.11 12.34
N THR A 163 -12.22 -6.03 11.65
CA THR A 163 -13.07 -5.42 10.61
C THR A 163 -12.48 -5.55 9.22
N LEU A 164 -11.25 -6.06 9.08
CA LEU A 164 -10.53 -6.17 7.81
C LEU A 164 -11.43 -6.73 6.69
N GLN A 165 -11.37 -6.09 5.52
CA GLN A 165 -12.19 -6.47 4.38
C GLN A 165 -11.94 -7.93 3.98
N SER A 166 -13.02 -8.68 3.78
CA SER A 166 -12.96 -10.11 3.48
C SER A 166 -12.19 -10.44 2.20
N PHE A 167 -12.15 -9.53 1.22
CA PHE A 167 -11.41 -9.72 -0.03
C PHE A 167 -9.89 -9.55 0.11
N ILE A 168 -9.41 -8.92 1.20
CA ILE A 168 -7.98 -8.78 1.48
C ILE A 168 -7.44 -10.07 2.12
N GLY A 169 -8.19 -10.62 3.08
CA GLY A 169 -7.74 -11.80 3.83
C GLY A 169 -6.36 -11.59 4.45
N ASN A 170 -5.42 -12.46 4.09
CA ASN A 170 -4.02 -12.39 4.55
C ASN A 170 -3.07 -11.75 3.51
N ASP A 171 -3.60 -11.29 2.38
CA ASP A 171 -2.80 -10.75 1.27
C ASP A 171 -2.53 -9.25 1.48
N TYR A 172 -1.90 -8.92 2.61
CA TYR A 172 -1.53 -7.55 2.93
C TYR A 172 -0.20 -7.42 3.67
N PHE A 173 0.40 -6.25 3.54
CA PHE A 173 1.40 -5.73 4.46
C PHE A 173 0.89 -4.43 5.07
N CYS A 174 1.35 -4.09 6.28
CA CYS A 174 1.05 -2.81 6.90
C CYS A 174 2.27 -2.34 7.70
N GLU A 175 2.53 -1.04 7.69
CA GLU A 175 3.61 -0.41 8.46
C GLU A 175 3.27 1.07 8.66
N SER A 176 3.80 1.71 9.70
CA SER A 176 3.75 3.15 9.93
C SER A 176 5.17 3.72 9.93
N GLY A 177 5.34 4.91 9.35
CA GLY A 177 6.64 5.60 9.33
C GLY A 177 6.78 6.68 10.39
N ASN A 178 5.79 6.82 11.29
CA ASN A 178 5.80 7.84 12.34
C ASN A 178 6.31 7.25 13.68
N PRO A 179 7.57 7.53 14.07
CA PRO A 179 8.21 6.93 15.23
C PRO A 179 7.81 7.55 16.57
N SER A 180 6.81 8.42 16.57
CA SER A 180 6.40 9.13 17.76
C SER A 180 5.96 8.17 18.88
N THR A 181 6.55 8.37 20.06
CA THR A 181 6.22 7.61 21.28
C THR A 181 5.22 8.34 22.18
N ASP A 182 4.89 9.59 21.88
CA ASP A 182 3.94 10.40 22.65
C ASP A 182 2.58 10.56 21.96
N GLY A 183 2.37 9.85 20.84
CA GLY A 183 1.14 9.88 20.05
C GLY A 183 0.94 11.15 19.23
N SER A 184 1.99 11.95 19.06
CA SER A 184 1.97 13.14 18.21
C SER A 184 2.04 12.81 16.72
N VAL A 185 1.44 13.69 15.92
CA VAL A 185 1.42 13.61 14.46
C VAL A 185 1.90 14.91 13.87
N GLN A 186 2.56 14.83 12.73
CA GLN A 186 3.03 15.96 11.95
C GLN A 186 2.57 15.83 10.50
N TYR A 187 2.24 16.97 9.88
CA TYR A 187 1.80 17.05 8.49
C TYR A 187 3.01 17.12 7.54
N ILE A 188 3.83 16.07 7.57
CA ILE A 188 5.07 15.95 6.79
C ILE A 188 5.13 14.61 6.07
N LEU A 189 6.07 14.50 5.14
CA LEU A 189 6.49 13.22 4.58
C LEU A 189 7.51 12.61 5.55
N TYR A 190 7.19 11.47 6.16
CA TYR A 190 8.11 10.74 7.03
C TYR A 190 9.13 9.99 6.18
N SER A 191 10.19 10.70 5.75
CA SER A 191 11.18 10.16 4.81
C SER A 191 12.25 9.28 5.46
N SER A 192 12.32 9.25 6.79
CA SER A 192 13.35 8.48 7.52
C SER A 192 13.04 7.00 7.61
N ASP A 193 11.78 6.62 7.41
CA ASP A 193 11.31 5.26 7.58
C ASP A 193 10.42 4.83 6.39
N PRO A 194 10.99 4.15 5.38
CA PRO A 194 10.24 3.68 4.23
C PRO A 194 9.28 2.54 4.60
N LEU A 195 8.05 2.61 4.09
CA LEU A 195 7.03 1.61 4.39
C LEU A 195 7.22 0.31 3.60
N TRP A 196 6.82 -0.78 4.24
CA TRP A 196 6.73 -2.16 3.78
C TRP A 196 8.08 -2.79 3.43
N ASP A 197 9.13 -2.38 4.13
CA ASP A 197 10.48 -2.92 3.96
C ASP A 197 10.89 -3.89 5.09
N GLY A 198 10.07 -4.00 6.14
CA GLY A 198 10.27 -4.88 7.30
C GLY A 198 11.35 -4.39 8.26
N LYS A 199 11.64 -3.08 8.26
CA LYS A 199 12.65 -2.42 9.11
C LYS A 199 12.08 -1.12 9.66
N GLY A 200 12.77 -0.52 10.64
CA GLY A 200 12.32 0.74 11.24
C GLY A 200 11.22 0.58 12.30
N CYS A 201 10.42 -0.46 12.16
CA CYS A 201 9.32 -0.89 13.02
C CYS A 201 9.46 -0.60 14.53
N GLY A 202 8.55 0.25 14.97
CA GLY A 202 8.30 0.57 16.37
C GLY A 202 7.75 -0.59 17.21
N SER A 203 7.57 -0.33 18.50
CA SER A 203 7.22 -1.37 19.48
C SER A 203 5.87 -2.04 19.25
N LEU A 204 4.95 -1.43 18.50
CA LEU A 204 3.62 -1.98 18.22
C LEU A 204 3.58 -2.82 16.94
N GLU A 205 4.56 -2.67 16.05
CA GLU A 205 4.52 -3.23 14.68
C GLU A 205 5.38 -4.49 14.50
N GLY A 206 5.90 -5.07 15.58
CA GLY A 206 6.76 -6.25 15.52
C GLY A 206 6.15 -7.44 14.76
N VAL A 207 4.83 -7.64 14.84
CA VAL A 207 4.12 -8.67 14.05
C VAL A 207 4.01 -8.28 12.57
N CYS A 208 3.74 -7.00 12.29
CA CYS A 208 3.64 -6.48 10.94
C CYS A 208 4.95 -6.64 10.17
N CYS A 209 6.08 -6.30 10.81
CA CYS A 209 7.39 -6.39 10.18
C CYS A 209 7.96 -7.81 10.11
N ALA A 210 7.41 -8.72 10.90
CA ALA A 210 7.67 -10.15 10.77
C ALA A 210 6.75 -10.84 9.74
N ALA A 211 5.93 -10.07 9.00
CA ALA A 211 5.03 -10.64 8.00
C ALA A 211 5.82 -11.47 6.96
N PRO A 212 5.42 -12.73 6.71
CA PRO A 212 6.13 -13.59 5.77
C PRO A 212 6.19 -12.97 4.37
N GLY A 213 7.37 -13.02 3.77
CA GLY A 213 7.60 -12.54 2.42
C GLY A 213 8.15 -11.12 2.34
N LEU A 214 7.97 -10.26 3.35
CA LEU A 214 8.50 -8.89 3.33
C LEU A 214 9.99 -8.86 2.87
N PRO A 215 10.35 -7.96 1.93
CA PRO A 215 9.53 -6.91 1.30
C PRO A 215 8.76 -7.34 0.03
N TRP A 216 8.71 -8.65 -0.26
CA TRP A 216 8.11 -9.22 -1.46
C TRP A 216 6.79 -9.94 -1.16
N PHE A 217 5.71 -9.49 -1.78
CA PHE A 217 4.47 -10.26 -1.78
C PHE A 217 4.47 -11.29 -2.91
N ASN A 218 3.82 -12.43 -2.67
CA ASN A 218 3.58 -13.46 -3.69
C ASN A 218 2.11 -13.88 -3.66
N LYS A 219 1.40 -13.64 -4.77
CA LYS A 219 0.01 -14.02 -4.95
C LYS A 219 -0.13 -15.11 -5.98
N MET A 220 -0.60 -16.27 -5.53
CA MET A 220 -1.09 -17.35 -6.40
C MET A 220 -2.54 -17.08 -6.80
N LEU A 221 -2.83 -17.09 -8.10
CA LEU A 221 -4.18 -16.93 -8.63
C LEU A 221 -4.84 -18.29 -8.82
N ASN A 222 -6.16 -18.35 -8.64
CA ASN A 222 -6.93 -19.57 -8.83
C ASN A 222 -7.06 -19.98 -10.31
N THR A 223 -6.88 -19.02 -11.22
CA THR A 223 -6.97 -19.22 -12.66
C THR A 223 -5.89 -18.42 -13.37
N THR A 224 -5.41 -18.95 -14.49
CA THR A 224 -4.54 -18.20 -15.39
C THR A 224 -5.34 -17.07 -16.04
N THR A 225 -4.71 -15.92 -16.24
CA THR A 225 -5.32 -14.73 -16.83
C THR A 225 -4.33 -13.98 -17.72
N THR A 226 -4.85 -13.05 -18.52
CA THR A 226 -4.09 -12.04 -19.26
C THR A 226 -4.48 -10.62 -18.84
N ASP A 227 -5.13 -10.48 -17.68
CA ASP A 227 -5.55 -9.19 -17.15
C ASP A 227 -4.37 -8.21 -17.01
N TYR A 228 -4.66 -6.91 -17.05
CA TYR A 228 -3.68 -5.92 -16.58
C TYR A 228 -3.50 -6.04 -15.07
N LEU A 229 -2.34 -5.61 -14.57
CA LEU A 229 -2.19 -5.23 -13.17
C LEU A 229 -2.47 -3.74 -13.01
N GLU A 230 -3.04 -3.35 -11.89
CA GLU A 230 -3.28 -1.95 -11.53
C GLU A 230 -2.68 -1.69 -10.16
N LEU A 231 -1.90 -0.60 -10.06
CA LEU A 231 -1.46 -0.04 -8.80
C LEU A 231 -2.30 1.20 -8.52
N ARG A 232 -2.89 1.27 -7.33
CA ARG A 232 -3.69 2.42 -6.87
C ARG A 232 -3.13 2.91 -5.55
N VAL A 233 -2.77 4.18 -5.46
CA VAL A 233 -2.56 4.83 -4.15
C VAL A 233 -3.89 5.41 -3.73
N CYS A 234 -4.36 5.04 -2.55
CA CYS A 234 -5.67 5.38 -2.01
C CYS A 234 -5.50 5.98 -0.60
N ALA A 235 -6.46 6.82 -0.22
CA ALA A 235 -6.71 7.16 1.18
C ALA A 235 -8.14 7.68 1.31
N ASP A 236 -8.73 7.61 2.50
CA ASP A 236 -10.11 8.00 2.71
C ASP A 236 -10.34 9.46 3.14
N GLN A 237 -9.26 10.19 3.42
CA GLN A 237 -9.25 11.66 3.51
C GLN A 237 -8.55 12.36 2.34
N GLY A 238 -8.59 13.70 2.43
CA GLY A 238 -7.93 14.61 1.51
C GLY A 238 -6.42 14.55 1.61
N THR A 239 -5.77 14.83 0.50
CA THR A 239 -4.30 14.76 0.30
C THR A 239 -3.44 15.69 1.16
N GLN A 240 -4.06 16.61 1.91
CA GLN A 240 -3.38 17.44 2.90
C GLN A 240 -3.31 16.77 4.28
N ASP A 241 -4.18 15.79 4.53
CA ASP A 241 -4.27 15.05 5.80
C ASP A 241 -3.69 13.64 5.67
N GLU A 242 -3.95 12.94 4.56
CA GLU A 242 -3.48 11.57 4.36
C GLU A 242 -2.95 11.39 2.94
N ASP A 243 -1.76 10.82 2.79
CA ASP A 243 -1.30 10.28 1.51
C ASP A 243 -0.25 9.20 1.77
N VAL A 244 -0.04 8.33 0.76
CA VAL A 244 0.98 7.28 0.84
C VAL A 244 1.82 7.26 -0.43
N PRO A 245 2.72 8.23 -0.62
CA PRO A 245 3.49 8.35 -1.85
C PRO A 245 4.45 7.17 -2.05
N VAL A 246 4.49 6.62 -3.26
CA VAL A 246 5.36 5.49 -3.61
C VAL A 246 6.64 5.95 -4.32
N SER A 247 7.78 5.46 -3.89
CA SER A 247 9.09 5.79 -4.50
C SER A 247 9.63 4.66 -5.36
N TYR A 248 9.21 3.43 -5.07
CA TYR A 248 9.67 2.25 -5.76
C TYR A 248 8.52 1.26 -5.94
N TYR A 249 8.45 0.63 -7.10
CA TYR A 249 7.76 -0.65 -7.24
C TYR A 249 8.35 -1.47 -8.36
N GLU A 250 8.27 -2.78 -8.21
CA GLU A 250 8.45 -3.72 -9.31
C GLU A 250 7.42 -4.84 -9.19
N LEU A 251 6.74 -5.11 -10.31
CA LEU A 251 5.66 -6.10 -10.36
C LEU A 251 5.97 -7.09 -11.48
N TYR A 252 5.97 -8.38 -11.13
CA TYR A 252 6.25 -9.49 -12.02
C TYR A 252 5.06 -10.44 -12.10
N VAL A 253 4.93 -11.09 -13.25
CA VAL A 253 3.96 -12.14 -13.48
C VAL A 253 4.62 -13.39 -14.04
N LYS A 254 4.00 -14.55 -13.76
CA LYS A 254 4.43 -15.86 -14.23
C LYS A 254 3.25 -16.80 -14.45
#